data_AF-A0A367LY38-F1
#
_entry.id   AF-A0A367LY38-F1
#
_cell.length_a   1.000
_cell.length_b   1.000
_cell.length_c   1.000
_cell.angle_alpha   90.00
_cell.angle_beta   90.00
_cell.angle_gamma   90.00
#
_symmetry.space_group_name_H-M   'P 1'
#
loop_
_entity.id
_entity.type
_entity.pdbx_description
1 polymer ?
#
loop_
_entity_poly.entity_id
_entity_poly.type
_entity_poly.pdbx_seq_one_letter_code
_entity_poly.pdbx_strand_id
1 'polypeptide(L)'
;MNLDSKLFDATLDLERVKVSVRTLVKLSRQEQSAIIRTLNEFGFLLLRSEQGEDRQELLALKELFGRAAPHPRADADGIVPISNARYVSGYLGSTPLEHKLHTDGAFLDIPEQLCSLQCVRNAREGGETLLASAGLA
;
A
#
# COMPACT_ATOMS: atom_id res chain seq x y z
N MET A 1 9.86 12.41 -0.08
CA MET A 1 8.96 12.03 -1.20
C MET A 1 8.86 13.25 -2.11
N ASN A 2 8.98 13.09 -3.43
CA ASN A 2 8.93 14.22 -4.36
C ASN A 2 7.48 14.72 -4.51
N LEU A 3 7.26 16.03 -4.47
CA LEU A 3 5.92 16.64 -4.61
C LEU A 3 5.47 16.71 -6.08
N ASP A 4 6.36 16.39 -7.03
CA ASP A 4 6.11 16.40 -8.48
C ASP A 4 5.77 15.00 -9.03
N SER A 5 4.91 14.24 -8.34
CA SER A 5 4.47 12.95 -8.87
C SER A 5 3.67 13.15 -10.16
N LYS A 6 3.88 12.26 -11.13
CA LYS A 6 3.12 12.25 -12.37
C LYS A 6 1.68 11.89 -12.08
N LEU A 7 0.77 12.76 -12.51
CA LEU A 7 -0.65 12.45 -12.53
C LEU A 7 -0.91 11.24 -13.43
N PHE A 8 -1.88 10.44 -13.02
CA PHE A 8 -2.34 9.26 -13.72
C PHE A 8 -3.86 9.17 -13.71
N ASP A 9 -4.39 8.47 -14.70
CA ASP A 9 -5.80 8.12 -14.81
C ASP A 9 -5.94 6.65 -15.22
N ALA A 10 -7.15 6.24 -15.61
CA ALA A 10 -7.46 4.87 -16.02
C ALA A 10 -6.69 4.38 -17.26
N THR A 11 -5.97 5.26 -17.96
CA THR A 11 -5.16 4.91 -19.15
C THR A 11 -3.71 4.53 -18.81
N LEU A 12 -3.31 4.63 -17.53
CA LEU A 12 -1.96 4.27 -17.11
C LEU A 12 -1.65 2.80 -17.39
N ASP A 13 -0.59 2.56 -18.15
CA ASP A 13 -0.01 1.22 -18.31
C ASP A 13 0.55 0.71 -16.97
N LEU A 14 -0.09 -0.31 -16.41
CA LEU A 14 0.27 -0.89 -15.11
C LEU A 14 1.67 -1.51 -15.08
N GLU A 15 2.23 -1.90 -16.23
CA GLU A 15 3.60 -2.42 -16.25
C GLU A 15 4.63 -1.32 -15.91
N ARG A 16 4.28 -0.03 -16.06
CA ARG A 16 5.16 1.09 -15.67
C ARG A 16 5.25 1.32 -14.17
N VAL A 17 4.22 0.92 -13.42
CA VAL A 17 4.18 1.04 -11.95
C VAL A 17 4.48 -0.29 -11.27
N LYS A 18 4.73 -1.35 -12.02
CA LYS A 18 5.01 -2.67 -11.49
C LYS A 18 6.50 -2.89 -11.29
N VAL A 19 6.86 -3.36 -10.10
CA VAL A 19 8.22 -3.84 -9.79
C VAL A 19 8.11 -5.27 -9.32
N SER A 20 8.81 -6.18 -9.99
CA SER A 20 8.86 -7.60 -9.62
C SER A 20 10.22 -7.92 -9.01
N VAL A 21 10.22 -8.63 -7.89
CA VAL A 21 11.42 -9.01 -7.14
C VAL A 21 11.30 -10.46 -6.70
N ARG A 22 12.43 -11.10 -6.45
CA ARG A 22 12.43 -12.47 -5.92
C ARG A 22 11.91 -12.54 -4.48
N THR A 23 12.31 -11.57 -3.65
CA THR A 23 11.96 -11.44 -2.22
C THR A 23 12.22 -10.01 -1.73
N LEU A 24 11.35 -9.51 -0.85
CA LEU A 24 11.46 -8.23 -0.18
C LEU A 24 12.41 -8.27 1.03
N VAL A 25 12.60 -9.44 1.63
CA VAL A 25 13.53 -9.64 2.77
C VAL A 25 14.97 -9.32 2.37
N LYS A 26 15.33 -9.52 1.10
CA LYS A 26 16.69 -9.28 0.61
C LYS A 26 16.69 -8.65 -0.78
N LEU A 27 16.48 -7.35 -0.82
CA LEU A 27 16.53 -6.55 -2.04
C LEU A 27 17.97 -6.14 -2.39
N SER A 28 18.35 -6.35 -3.65
CA SER A 28 19.54 -5.75 -4.24
C SER A 28 19.40 -4.23 -4.34
N ARG A 29 20.51 -3.50 -4.42
CA ARG A 29 20.49 -2.03 -4.61
C ARG A 29 19.71 -1.60 -5.84
N GLN A 30 19.74 -2.40 -6.90
CA GLN A 30 19.00 -2.12 -8.13
C GLN A 30 17.49 -2.23 -7.92
N GLU A 31 17.02 -3.26 -7.21
CA GLU A 31 15.62 -3.43 -6.86
C GLU A 31 15.13 -2.33 -5.91
N GLN A 32 15.90 -1.99 -4.88
CA GLN A 32 15.57 -0.88 -3.97
C GLN A 32 15.45 0.44 -4.75
N SER A 33 16.40 0.72 -5.65
CA SER A 33 16.36 1.92 -6.48
C SER A 33 15.16 1.94 -7.42
N ALA A 34 14.78 0.80 -8.00
CA ALA A 34 13.61 0.69 -8.85
C ALA A 34 12.32 0.98 -8.07
N ILE A 35 12.16 0.39 -6.87
CA ILE A 35 11.01 0.63 -5.98
C ILE A 35 10.89 2.12 -5.63
N ILE A 36 11.97 2.72 -5.13
CA ILE A 36 11.98 4.13 -4.69
C ILE A 36 11.72 5.06 -5.87
N ARG A 37 12.33 4.79 -7.04
CA ARG A 37 12.12 5.61 -8.24
C ARG A 37 10.67 5.56 -8.70
N THR A 38 10.09 4.36 -8.83
CA THR A 38 8.70 4.21 -9.28
C THR A 38 7.74 4.88 -8.32
N LEU A 39 7.93 4.69 -7.00
CA LEU A 39 7.11 5.34 -5.98
C LEU A 39 7.19 6.87 -6.05
N ASN A 40 8.39 7.43 -6.21
CA ASN A 40 8.56 8.89 -6.34
C ASN A 40 8.01 9.42 -7.68
N GLU A 41 8.02 8.63 -8.74
CA GLU A 41 7.52 9.05 -10.05
C GLU A 41 6.00 9.09 -10.09
N PHE A 42 5.30 8.11 -9.51
CA PHE A 42 3.84 7.98 -9.64
C PHE A 42 3.05 8.17 -8.34
N GLY A 43 3.72 8.23 -7.19
CA GLY A 43 3.07 8.24 -5.87
C GLY A 43 2.57 6.87 -5.40
N PHE A 44 2.63 5.83 -6.24
CA PHE A 44 2.31 4.45 -5.89
C PHE A 44 3.13 3.45 -6.73
N LEU A 45 3.13 2.18 -6.34
CA LEU A 45 3.63 1.09 -7.17
C LEU A 45 2.88 -0.22 -6.91
N LEU A 46 2.91 -1.14 -7.87
CA LEU A 46 2.49 -2.54 -7.71
C LEU A 46 3.73 -3.40 -7.48
N LEU A 47 3.91 -3.88 -6.26
CA LEU A 47 5.06 -4.69 -5.89
C LEU A 47 4.72 -6.17 -5.94
N ARG A 48 5.41 -6.93 -6.77
CA ARG A 48 5.22 -8.38 -6.91
C ARG A 48 6.44 -9.13 -6.38
N SER A 49 6.24 -9.93 -5.35
CA SER A 49 7.24 -10.89 -4.87
C SER A 49 6.98 -12.28 -5.42
N GLU A 50 8.03 -13.02 -5.75
CA GLU A 50 7.94 -14.45 -6.05
C GLU A 50 7.63 -15.31 -4.82
N GLN A 51 7.78 -14.76 -3.60
CA GLN A 51 7.41 -15.46 -2.35
C GLN A 51 5.90 -15.42 -2.07
N GLY A 52 5.10 -14.75 -2.91
CA GLY A 52 3.66 -14.61 -2.71
C GLY A 52 3.30 -13.68 -1.55
N GLU A 53 2.20 -13.96 -0.86
CA GLU A 53 1.62 -13.10 0.18
C GLU A 53 2.13 -13.41 1.60
N ASP A 54 3.43 -13.66 1.72
CA ASP A 54 4.07 -13.88 3.02
C ASP A 54 4.10 -12.59 3.85
N ARG A 55 3.70 -12.69 5.11
CA ARG A 55 3.75 -11.58 6.08
C ARG A 55 5.15 -11.01 6.25
N GLN A 56 6.19 -11.84 6.21
CA GLN A 56 7.59 -11.41 6.33
C GLN A 56 8.00 -10.50 5.17
N GLU A 57 7.44 -10.73 3.98
CA GLU A 57 7.68 -9.88 2.82
C GLU A 57 7.11 -8.47 3.04
N LEU A 58 5.90 -8.38 3.60
CA LEU A 58 5.30 -7.10 3.97
C LEU A 58 6.13 -6.38 5.06
N LEU A 59 6.60 -7.12 6.07
CA LEU A 59 7.39 -6.56 7.16
C LEU A 59 8.77 -6.07 6.70
N ALA A 60 9.38 -6.71 5.70
CA ALA A 60 10.67 -6.31 5.16
C ALA A 60 10.66 -4.90 4.54
N LEU A 61 9.49 -4.39 4.13
CA LEU A 61 9.37 -3.02 3.63
C LEU A 61 9.75 -1.96 4.68
N LYS A 62 9.75 -2.31 5.97
CA LYS A 62 10.19 -1.40 7.03
C LYS A 62 11.66 -1.00 6.92
N GLU A 63 12.49 -1.88 6.36
CA GLU A 63 13.91 -1.58 6.13
C GLU A 63 14.10 -0.49 5.05
N LEU A 64 13.14 -0.36 4.12
CA LEU A 64 13.16 0.67 3.09
C LEU A 64 12.48 1.97 3.51
N PHE A 65 11.33 1.86 4.17
CA PHE A 65 10.44 3.01 4.38
C PHE A 65 10.34 3.45 5.84
N GLY A 66 10.97 2.71 6.76
CA GLY A 66 10.94 3.00 8.18
C GLY A 66 9.83 2.25 8.92
N ARG A 67 9.54 2.69 10.15
CA ARG A 67 8.62 1.99 11.05
C ARG A 67 7.17 2.32 10.71
N ALA A 68 6.29 1.34 10.92
CA ALA A 68 4.85 1.53 10.83
C ALA A 68 4.37 2.59 11.84
N ALA A 69 3.42 3.43 11.42
CA ALA A 69 2.77 4.37 12.31
C ALA A 69 1.95 3.62 13.38
N PRO A 70 1.85 4.14 14.62
CA PRO A 70 1.01 3.53 15.64
C PRO A 70 -0.46 3.54 15.22
N HIS A 71 -1.12 2.39 15.30
CA HIS A 71 -2.55 2.29 15.03
C HIS A 71 -3.24 1.48 16.15
N PRO A 72 -4.38 1.93 16.71
CA PRO A 72 -5.03 1.26 17.83
C PRO A 72 -5.42 -0.20 17.59
N ARG A 73 -5.51 -0.59 16.32
CA ARG A 73 -5.89 -1.95 15.87
C ARG A 73 -4.73 -2.71 15.25
N ALA A 74 -3.54 -2.12 15.20
CA ALA A 74 -2.37 -2.83 14.73
C ALA A 74 -1.99 -3.92 15.75
N ASP A 75 -1.51 -5.04 15.24
CA ASP A 75 -0.83 -6.03 16.06
C ASP A 75 0.57 -5.56 16.47
N ALA A 76 1.33 -6.44 17.15
CA ALA A 76 2.67 -6.14 17.64
C ALA A 76 3.67 -5.77 16.53
N ASP A 77 3.41 -6.15 15.28
CA ASP A 77 4.25 -5.79 14.14
C ASP A 77 3.72 -4.54 13.40
N GLY A 78 2.70 -3.85 13.92
CA GLY A 78 2.16 -2.66 13.24
C GLY A 78 1.25 -2.98 12.07
N ILE A 79 0.78 -4.23 11.91
CA ILE A 79 -0.11 -4.62 10.80
C ILE A 79 -1.56 -4.55 11.26
N VAL A 80 -2.41 -3.92 10.45
CA VAL A 80 -3.86 -3.85 10.66
C VAL A 80 -4.56 -4.78 9.67
N PRO A 81 -5.29 -5.81 10.13
CA PRO A 81 -6.06 -6.64 9.22
C PRO A 81 -7.28 -5.87 8.69
N ILE A 82 -7.44 -5.88 7.36
CA ILE A 82 -8.64 -5.41 6.66
C ILE A 82 -9.41 -6.66 6.22
N SER A 83 -10.51 -6.97 6.90
CA SER A 83 -11.27 -8.19 6.68
C SER A 83 -12.66 -8.09 7.28
N ASN A 84 -13.67 -8.52 6.52
CA ASN A 84 -15.05 -8.66 6.98
C ASN A 84 -15.33 -9.96 7.76
N ALA A 85 -14.32 -10.80 8.02
CA ALA A 85 -14.50 -12.06 8.74
C ALA A 85 -14.99 -11.85 10.18
N ARG A 86 -14.68 -10.69 10.78
CA ARG A 86 -15.18 -10.29 12.10
C ARG A 86 -15.53 -8.81 12.09
N TYR A 87 -16.83 -8.52 12.08
CA TYR A 87 -17.33 -7.16 12.18
C TYR A 87 -16.87 -6.49 13.49
N VAL A 88 -16.46 -5.22 13.39
CA VAL A 88 -16.20 -4.36 14.53
C VAL A 88 -16.97 -3.06 14.35
N SER A 89 -17.80 -2.72 15.35
CA SER A 89 -18.59 -1.51 15.32
C SER A 89 -17.74 -0.26 15.09
N GLY A 90 -18.15 0.57 14.12
CA GLY A 90 -17.48 1.81 13.75
C GLY A 90 -16.19 1.64 12.93
N TYR A 91 -15.82 0.43 12.51
CA TYR A 91 -14.62 0.20 11.70
C TYR A 91 -14.96 -0.31 10.30
N LEU A 92 -14.86 0.60 9.33
CA LEU A 92 -15.21 0.33 7.94
C LEU A 92 -14.41 -0.81 7.32
N GLY A 93 -13.13 -0.95 7.69
CA GLY A 93 -12.25 -2.05 7.26
C GLY A 93 -12.68 -3.45 7.73
N SER A 94 -13.72 -3.55 8.57
CA SER A 94 -14.35 -4.82 8.95
C SER A 94 -15.71 -5.07 8.30
N THR A 95 -16.07 -4.26 7.30
CA THR A 95 -17.33 -4.36 6.56
C THR A 95 -17.08 -4.75 5.11
N PRO A 96 -18.06 -5.35 4.41
CA PRO A 96 -18.00 -5.56 2.97
C PRO A 96 -18.40 -4.32 2.16
N LEU A 97 -18.67 -3.18 2.82
CA LEU A 97 -19.15 -1.99 2.13
C LEU A 97 -18.00 -1.32 1.39
N GLU A 98 -18.32 -0.69 0.26
CA GLU A 98 -17.36 0.11 -0.50
C GLU A 98 -16.82 1.25 0.37
N HIS A 99 -15.50 1.41 0.35
CA HIS A 99 -14.84 2.54 1.00
C HIS A 99 -14.90 3.72 0.05
N LYS A 100 -15.48 4.84 0.51
CA LYS A 100 -15.41 6.09 -0.24
C LYS A 100 -13.95 6.48 -0.45
N LEU A 101 -13.68 7.23 -1.52
CA LEU A 101 -12.37 7.85 -1.74
C LEU A 101 -11.92 8.62 -0.48
N HIS A 102 -10.72 8.30 -0.01
CA HIS A 102 -10.11 8.91 1.18
C HIS A 102 -8.58 8.81 1.10
N THR A 103 -7.93 9.54 2.00
CA THR A 103 -6.50 9.41 2.29
C THR A 103 -6.37 9.02 3.75
N ASP A 104 -5.57 7.99 4.03
CA ASP A 104 -5.30 7.57 5.40
C ASP A 104 -4.65 8.71 6.19
N GLY A 105 -5.03 8.86 7.46
CA GLY A 105 -4.47 9.89 8.33
C GLY A 105 -4.87 11.33 7.98
N ALA A 106 -5.78 11.59 7.04
CA ALA A 106 -6.13 12.94 6.57
C ALA A 106 -6.58 13.93 7.67
N PHE A 107 -7.00 13.42 8.84
CA PHE A 107 -7.41 14.22 9.99
C PHE A 107 -6.39 14.24 11.14
N LEU A 108 -5.21 13.67 10.94
CA LEU A 108 -4.10 13.68 11.91
C LEU A 108 -3.21 14.90 11.66
N ASP A 109 -2.65 15.46 12.74
CA ASP A 109 -1.66 16.56 12.64
C ASP A 109 -0.39 16.13 11.89
N ILE A 110 -0.03 14.84 12.03
CA ILE A 110 1.10 14.21 11.36
C ILE A 110 0.56 12.95 10.66
N PRO A 111 0.13 13.05 9.39
CA PRO A 111 -0.39 11.91 8.64
C PRO A 111 0.72 10.92 8.30
N GLU A 112 0.34 9.67 8.07
CA GLU A 112 1.23 8.66 7.50
C GLU A 112 1.70 9.08 6.10
N GLN A 113 2.98 8.85 5.80
CA GLN A 113 3.53 9.20 4.48
C GLN A 113 3.33 8.09 3.44
N LEU A 114 3.20 6.84 3.89
CA LEU A 114 3.10 5.67 3.04
C LEU A 114 2.12 4.66 3.65
N CYS A 115 1.30 4.07 2.80
CA CYS A 115 0.46 2.92 3.12
C CYS A 115 0.91 1.73 2.26
N SER A 116 1.10 0.57 2.87
CA SER A 116 1.38 -0.69 2.16
C SER A 116 0.21 -1.65 2.37
N LEU A 117 -0.31 -2.18 1.26
CA LEU A 117 -1.41 -3.14 1.26
C LEU A 117 -0.94 -4.46 0.66
N GLN A 118 -1.22 -5.57 1.36
CA GLN A 118 -0.97 -6.93 0.88
C GLN A 118 -2.31 -7.67 0.83
N CYS A 119 -2.71 -8.15 -0.35
CA CYS A 119 -3.94 -8.91 -0.50
C CYS A 119 -3.73 -10.36 -0.05
N VAL A 120 -4.12 -10.71 1.18
CA VAL A 120 -3.98 -12.10 1.69
C VAL A 120 -4.94 -13.07 1.00
N ARG A 121 -6.11 -12.58 0.56
CA ARG A 121 -7.13 -13.39 -0.11
C ARG A 121 -7.97 -12.52 -1.03
N ASN A 122 -7.95 -12.83 -2.32
CA ASN A 122 -8.82 -12.18 -3.31
C ASN A 122 -10.30 -12.43 -3.01
N ALA A 123 -11.12 -11.39 -3.19
CA ALA A 123 -12.57 -11.55 -3.21
C ALA A 123 -12.98 -12.33 -4.46
N ARG A 124 -14.15 -12.99 -4.40
CA ARG A 124 -14.73 -13.69 -5.57
C ARG A 124 -15.31 -12.71 -6.59
N GLU A 125 -15.83 -11.59 -6.09
CA GLU A 125 -16.48 -10.53 -6.85
C GLU A 125 -16.19 -9.21 -6.12
N GLY A 126 -15.82 -8.17 -6.87
CA GLY A 126 -15.40 -6.89 -6.33
C GLY A 126 -14.06 -6.96 -5.57
N GLY A 127 -13.87 -6.04 -4.62
CA GLY A 127 -12.68 -5.99 -3.76
C GLY A 127 -11.47 -5.32 -4.41
N GLU A 128 -11.66 -4.63 -5.53
CA GLU A 128 -10.65 -3.82 -6.17
C GLU A 128 -10.32 -2.58 -5.33
N THR A 129 -9.05 -2.17 -5.38
CA THR A 129 -8.63 -0.86 -4.87
C THR A 129 -8.66 0.14 -6.01
N LEU A 130 -9.43 1.22 -5.84
CA LEU A 130 -9.40 2.37 -6.74
C LEU A 130 -8.39 3.39 -6.23
N LEU A 131 -7.47 3.81 -7.10
CA LEU A 131 -6.50 4.86 -6.83
C LEU A 131 -6.85 6.10 -7.67
N ALA A 132 -6.78 7.27 -7.04
CA ALA A 132 -6.95 8.55 -7.69
C ALA A 132 -5.68 9.39 -7.48
N SER A 133 -5.19 10.02 -8.55
CA SER A 133 -4.13 11.02 -8.44
C SER A 133 -4.74 12.41 -8.26
N ALA A 134 -4.24 13.15 -7.28
CA ALA A 134 -4.62 14.54 -7.05
C ALA A 134 -3.38 15.42 -7.21
N GLY A 135 -3.43 16.37 -8.14
CA GLY A 135 -2.41 17.39 -8.31
C GLY A 135 -2.91 18.74 -7.80
N LEU A 136 -1.97 19.62 -7.43
CA LEU A 136 -2.29 21.05 -7.32
C LEU A 136 -2.55 21.55 -8.75
N ALA A 137 -3.79 21.99 -9.00
CA ALA A 137 -4.17 22.65 -10.25
C ALA A 137 -3.54 24.06 -10.34
#